data_AF-A0A926CR64-F1
#
_entry.id   AF-A0A926CR64-F1
#
_cell.length_a   1.000
_cell.length_b   1.000
_cell.length_c   1.000
_cell.angle_alpha   90.00
_cell.angle_beta   90.00
_cell.angle_gamma   90.00
#
_symmetry.space_group_name_H-M   'P 1'
#
loop_
_entity.id
_entity.type
_entity.pdbx_description
1 polymer ?
#
loop_
_entity_poly.entity_id
_entity_poly.type
_entity_poly.pdbx_seq_one_letter_code
_entity_poly.pdbx_strand_id
1 'polypeptide(L)'
;MRRFLSLLTMLVVSLILFTLAGSGSTVFSQVFVTNTPRPTKIVFMTNTPDFTPTPSLTFTPTNTATFTPTVTPSPTLTPSPTATVVGPAIYPDGFNSLTGLKYPDEAAQNRRNLLVKISNYPPLVRPQSGLNEADVVWEYEVEGGVTRFAAIFRTNAPNHVGPVRSGRLVDLELVPMFNALWAYSGSSQPIMDIVLDGEKT
;
A
#
# COMPACT_ATOMS: atom_id res chain seq x y z
N MET A 1 20.07 55.61 36.62
CA MET A 1 19.14 55.12 37.68
C MET A 1 17.89 54.41 37.13
N ARG A 2 17.24 54.88 36.06
CA ARG A 2 16.00 54.26 35.53
C ARG A 2 16.14 52.87 34.87
N ARG A 3 17.31 52.54 34.31
CA ARG A 3 17.56 51.21 33.70
C ARG A 3 17.85 50.09 34.72
N PHE A 4 18.35 50.46 35.90
CA PHE A 4 18.63 49.52 36.99
C PHE A 4 17.34 49.08 37.70
N LEU A 5 16.40 50.01 37.85
CA LEU A 5 15.09 49.73 38.44
C LEU A 5 14.24 48.80 37.55
N SER A 6 14.35 48.94 36.22
CA SER A 6 13.65 48.08 35.25
C SER A 6 14.16 46.63 35.23
N LEU A 7 15.48 46.42 35.41
CA LEU A 7 16.05 45.08 35.47
C LEU A 7 15.68 44.37 36.78
N LEU A 8 15.68 45.11 37.89
CA LEU A 8 15.30 44.60 39.20
C LEU A 8 13.80 44.23 39.25
N THR A 9 12.92 45.03 38.62
CA THR A 9 11.50 44.69 38.51
C THR A 9 11.26 43.46 37.63
N MET A 10 12.01 43.30 36.53
CA MET A 10 11.88 42.10 35.68
C MET A 10 12.37 40.84 36.39
N LEU A 11 13.43 40.93 37.19
CA LEU A 11 13.96 39.80 37.96
C LEU A 11 13.01 39.40 39.11
N VAL A 12 12.39 40.37 39.79
CA VAL A 12 11.38 40.11 40.83
C VAL A 12 10.09 39.52 40.23
N VAL A 13 9.64 40.00 39.07
CA VAL A 13 8.49 39.43 38.36
C VAL A 13 8.79 38.01 37.86
N SER A 14 10.00 37.75 37.36
CA SER A 14 10.42 36.41 36.93
C SER A 14 10.54 35.43 38.10
N LEU A 15 10.95 35.91 39.29
CA LEU A 15 11.05 35.06 40.48
C LEU A 15 9.67 34.74 41.07
N ILE A 16 8.73 35.69 41.04
CA ILE A 16 7.34 35.49 41.45
C ILE A 16 6.59 34.55 40.49
N LEU A 17 6.91 34.57 39.19
CA LEU A 17 6.33 33.63 38.21
C LEU A 17 6.86 32.20 38.38
N PHE A 18 8.07 32.02 38.92
CA PHE A 18 8.67 30.70 39.12
C PHE A 18 8.22 30.03 40.43
N THR A 19 7.76 30.80 41.42
CA THR A 19 7.22 30.27 42.69
C THR A 19 5.76 29.81 42.62
N LEU A 20 5.12 29.87 41.45
CA LEU A 20 3.77 29.33 41.22
C LEU A 20 3.76 28.00 40.44
N ALA A 21 4.92 27.32 40.38
CA ALA A 21 5.07 25.98 39.84
C ALA A 21 5.56 25.03 40.95
N GLY A 22 4.70 24.75 41.93
CA GLY A 22 5.08 23.91 43.05
C GLY A 22 3.94 23.55 43.98
N SER A 23 3.05 22.65 43.54
CA SER A 23 2.21 21.88 44.47
C SER A 23 1.57 20.66 43.80
N GLY A 24 1.98 19.48 44.28
CA GLY A 24 1.10 18.32 44.46
C GLY A 24 0.76 17.49 43.22
N SER A 25 1.56 16.47 42.93
CA SER A 25 1.08 15.28 42.23
C SER A 25 0.15 14.50 43.17
N THR A 26 -1.15 14.80 43.16
CA THR A 26 -2.17 13.94 43.78
C THR A 26 -2.61 12.91 42.75
N VAL A 27 -2.18 11.67 42.91
CA VAL A 27 -2.58 10.54 42.07
C VAL A 27 -4.04 10.21 42.42
N PHE A 28 -4.99 10.79 41.68
CA PHE A 28 -6.38 10.33 41.72
C PHE A 28 -6.47 9.03 40.93
N SER A 29 -6.72 7.92 41.62
CA SER A 29 -7.18 6.69 40.98
C SER A 29 -8.61 6.93 40.49
N GLN A 30 -8.73 7.38 39.23
CA GLN A 30 -10.00 7.42 38.53
C GLN A 30 -10.37 5.96 38.19
N VAL A 31 -11.28 5.37 38.95
CA VAL A 31 -11.94 4.12 38.53
C VAL A 31 -12.80 4.49 37.33
N PHE A 32 -12.35 4.13 36.13
CA PHE A 32 -13.18 4.23 34.94
C PHE A 32 -14.39 3.31 35.13
N VAL A 33 -15.58 3.89 35.35
CA VAL A 33 -16.83 3.15 35.26
C VAL A 33 -17.05 2.83 33.78
N THR A 34 -16.87 1.57 33.41
CA THR A 34 -17.11 1.12 32.03
C THR A 34 -18.61 0.94 31.84
N ASN A 35 -19.15 1.49 30.74
CA ASN A 35 -20.52 1.25 30.29
C ASN A 35 -20.65 -0.12 29.60
N THR A 36 -19.97 -1.14 30.11
CA THR A 36 -20.06 -2.50 29.58
C THR A 36 -21.33 -3.16 30.11
N PRO A 37 -22.28 -3.57 29.25
CA PRO A 37 -23.44 -4.32 29.70
C PRO A 37 -23.00 -5.59 30.43
N ARG A 38 -23.53 -5.81 31.64
CA ARG A 38 -23.34 -7.04 32.40
C ARG A 38 -23.75 -8.24 31.51
N PRO A 39 -22.91 -9.26 31.33
CA PRO A 39 -23.29 -10.40 30.50
C PRO A 39 -24.50 -11.11 31.11
N THR A 40 -25.55 -11.24 30.32
CA THR A 40 -26.75 -12.00 30.67
C THR A 40 -26.37 -13.48 30.77
N LYS A 41 -26.76 -14.13 31.88
CA LYS A 41 -26.58 -15.57 32.07
C LYS A 41 -27.41 -16.32 31.02
N ILE A 42 -26.76 -16.95 30.06
CA ILE A 42 -27.41 -17.84 29.09
C ILE A 42 -27.81 -19.11 29.83
N VAL A 43 -29.12 -19.38 29.89
CA VAL A 43 -29.67 -20.67 30.32
C VAL A 43 -29.83 -21.54 29.09
N PHE A 44 -29.07 -22.62 29.01
CA PHE A 44 -29.26 -23.62 27.96
C PHE A 44 -30.49 -24.46 28.29
N MET A 45 -31.51 -24.44 27.42
CA MET A 45 -32.59 -25.42 27.49
C MET A 45 -32.07 -26.75 26.94
N THR A 46 -32.15 -27.82 27.73
CA THR A 46 -31.77 -29.15 27.28
C THR A 46 -32.94 -29.73 26.51
N ASN A 47 -32.87 -29.79 25.18
CA ASN A 47 -33.80 -30.60 24.39
C ASN A 47 -33.43 -32.07 24.57
N THR A 48 -34.06 -32.73 25.54
CA THR A 48 -34.05 -34.19 25.65
C THR A 48 -35.03 -34.74 24.61
N PRO A 49 -34.58 -35.48 23.57
CA PRO A 49 -35.51 -36.10 22.65
C PRO A 49 -36.21 -37.29 23.32
N ASP A 50 -37.54 -37.28 23.26
CA ASP A 50 -38.44 -38.37 23.63
C ASP A 50 -38.45 -39.41 22.49
N PHE A 51 -38.18 -40.67 22.78
CA PHE A 51 -38.09 -41.74 21.79
C PHE A 51 -39.45 -42.45 21.67
N THR A 52 -40.28 -42.01 20.72
CA THR A 52 -41.45 -42.80 20.29
C THR A 52 -41.03 -43.75 19.14
N PRO A 53 -41.17 -45.08 19.27
CA PRO A 53 -40.78 -45.99 18.20
C PRO A 53 -41.77 -45.90 17.02
N THR A 54 -41.25 -45.56 15.83
CA THR A 54 -41.99 -45.55 14.55
C THR A 54 -41.82 -46.91 13.85
N PRO A 55 -42.86 -47.53 13.27
CA PRO A 55 -42.75 -48.84 12.62
C PRO A 55 -41.89 -48.81 11.35
N SER A 56 -41.04 -49.82 11.20
CA SER A 56 -40.12 -50.02 10.07
C SER A 56 -40.84 -50.70 8.90
N LEU A 57 -40.70 -50.16 7.68
CA LEU A 57 -41.22 -50.75 6.45
C LEU A 57 -40.15 -51.63 5.79
N THR A 58 -40.47 -52.90 5.55
CA THR A 58 -39.60 -53.86 4.84
C THR A 58 -39.75 -53.68 3.34
N PHE A 59 -38.68 -53.29 2.65
CA PHE A 59 -38.64 -53.20 1.18
C PHE A 59 -38.13 -54.51 0.55
N THR A 60 -38.77 -54.95 -0.53
CA THR A 60 -38.36 -56.11 -1.35
C THR A 60 -37.34 -55.66 -2.41
N PRO A 61 -36.19 -56.33 -2.60
CA PRO A 61 -35.21 -55.90 -3.60
C PRO A 61 -35.72 -56.20 -5.01
N THR A 62 -35.63 -55.20 -5.91
CA THR A 62 -35.86 -55.36 -7.35
C THR A 62 -34.50 -55.59 -8.02
N ASN A 63 -34.38 -56.61 -8.88
CA ASN A 63 -33.12 -56.95 -9.56
C ASN A 63 -32.68 -55.82 -10.50
N THR A 64 -31.48 -55.28 -10.26
CA THR A 64 -30.81 -54.25 -11.07
C THR A 64 -30.21 -54.86 -12.33
N ALA A 65 -30.51 -54.29 -13.50
CA ALA A 65 -29.86 -54.68 -14.76
C ALA A 65 -28.39 -54.24 -14.79
N THR A 66 -27.50 -55.15 -15.16
CA THR A 66 -26.05 -54.89 -15.31
C THR A 66 -25.78 -54.18 -16.64
N PHE A 67 -25.34 -52.93 -16.59
CA PHE A 67 -24.91 -52.18 -17.78
C PHE A 67 -23.53 -52.65 -18.26
N THR A 68 -23.34 -52.83 -19.57
CA THR A 68 -22.05 -53.12 -20.20
C THR A 68 -21.26 -51.82 -20.35
N PRO A 69 -19.98 -51.74 -19.91
CA PRO A 69 -19.20 -50.52 -20.03
C PRO A 69 -18.91 -50.21 -21.50
N THR A 70 -19.23 -49.00 -21.93
CA THR A 70 -18.84 -48.46 -23.24
C THR A 70 -17.39 -47.97 -23.12
N VAL A 71 -16.53 -48.37 -24.06
CA VAL A 71 -15.13 -47.93 -24.11
C VAL A 71 -15.04 -46.42 -24.35
N THR A 72 -14.63 -45.68 -23.33
CA THR A 72 -14.34 -44.24 -23.43
C THR A 72 -13.04 -44.05 -24.21
N PRO A 73 -13.01 -43.23 -25.29
CA PRO A 73 -11.75 -42.93 -25.97
C PRO A 73 -10.79 -42.23 -25.02
N SER A 74 -9.53 -42.69 -25.01
CA SER A 74 -8.46 -42.11 -24.18
C SER A 74 -8.15 -40.68 -24.66
N PRO A 75 -7.99 -39.70 -23.76
CA PRO A 75 -7.68 -38.32 -24.15
C PRO A 75 -6.36 -38.26 -24.91
N THR A 76 -6.37 -37.66 -26.10
CA THR A 76 -5.14 -37.33 -26.83
C THR A 76 -4.46 -36.16 -26.14
N LEU A 77 -3.23 -36.36 -25.65
CA LEU A 77 -2.43 -35.31 -25.03
C LEU A 77 -2.17 -34.22 -26.08
N THR A 78 -2.74 -33.03 -25.88
CA THR A 78 -2.40 -31.85 -26.67
C THR A 78 -1.00 -31.40 -26.26
N PRO A 79 -0.06 -31.18 -27.20
CA PRO A 79 1.26 -30.68 -26.83
C PRO A 79 1.11 -29.32 -26.13
N SER A 80 1.67 -29.20 -24.93
CA SER A 80 1.75 -27.92 -24.21
C SER A 80 2.71 -27.00 -24.97
N PRO A 81 2.35 -25.73 -25.22
CA PRO A 81 3.27 -24.80 -25.88
C PRO A 81 4.56 -24.66 -25.07
N THR A 82 5.71 -24.69 -25.74
CA THR A 82 7.01 -24.39 -25.13
C THR A 82 7.01 -22.91 -24.73
N ALA A 83 7.15 -22.62 -23.44
CA ALA A 83 7.21 -21.25 -22.95
C ALA A 83 8.44 -20.54 -23.54
N THR A 84 8.22 -19.38 -24.16
CA THR A 84 9.31 -18.48 -24.54
C THR A 84 9.88 -17.88 -23.26
N VAL A 85 11.19 -17.99 -23.05
CA VAL A 85 11.88 -17.36 -21.91
C VAL A 85 11.87 -15.85 -22.14
N VAL A 86 11.16 -15.11 -21.30
CA VAL A 86 11.12 -13.64 -21.31
C VAL A 86 11.65 -13.13 -19.98
N GLY A 87 12.87 -12.58 -20.00
CA GLY A 87 13.52 -11.98 -18.85
C GLY A 87 14.02 -12.94 -17.77
N PRO A 88 14.74 -12.43 -16.75
CA PRO A 88 15.39 -11.11 -16.72
C PRO A 88 16.71 -11.09 -17.50
N ALA A 89 17.25 -12.24 -17.89
CA ALA A 89 18.54 -12.33 -18.58
C ALA A 89 18.48 -11.84 -20.04
N ILE A 90 17.38 -12.15 -20.75
CA ILE A 90 17.18 -11.80 -22.16
C ILE A 90 15.71 -11.44 -22.35
N TYR A 91 15.44 -10.28 -22.95
CA TYR A 91 14.10 -9.89 -23.40
C TYR A 91 14.10 -9.87 -24.93
N PRO A 92 13.15 -10.57 -25.59
CA PRO A 92 12.99 -10.45 -27.04
C PRO A 92 12.59 -9.04 -27.47
N ASP A 93 12.84 -8.70 -28.73
CA ASP A 93 12.42 -7.40 -29.30
C ASP A 93 10.90 -7.21 -29.18
N GLY A 94 10.50 -5.98 -28.83
CA GLY A 94 9.09 -5.63 -28.62
C GLY A 94 8.51 -6.02 -27.26
N PHE A 95 9.30 -6.57 -26.35
CA PHE A 95 8.90 -6.81 -24.96
C PHE A 95 9.43 -5.74 -24.01
N ASN A 96 8.60 -5.34 -23.05
CA ASN A 96 8.98 -4.42 -22.00
C ASN A 96 9.80 -5.14 -20.93
N SER A 97 11.02 -4.67 -20.69
CA SER A 97 11.91 -5.24 -19.67
C SER A 97 11.40 -5.05 -18.25
N LEU A 98 10.51 -4.08 -18.01
CA LEU A 98 9.94 -3.81 -16.68
C LEU A 98 8.83 -4.79 -16.30
N THR A 99 8.04 -5.25 -17.27
CA THR A 99 6.84 -6.07 -17.02
C THR A 99 6.93 -7.47 -17.61
N GLY A 100 7.84 -7.71 -18.55
CA GLY A 100 7.92 -8.95 -19.34
C GLY A 100 6.78 -9.12 -20.35
N LEU A 101 5.96 -8.10 -20.56
CA LEU A 101 4.84 -8.12 -21.51
C LEU A 101 5.22 -7.42 -22.81
N LYS A 102 4.52 -7.75 -23.91
CA LYS A 102 4.69 -7.06 -25.19
C LYS A 102 4.22 -5.60 -25.07
N TYR A 103 4.91 -4.67 -25.72
CA TYR A 103 4.42 -3.30 -25.85
C TYR A 103 3.08 -3.26 -26.60
N PRO A 104 2.15 -2.36 -26.22
CA PRO A 104 0.85 -2.22 -26.89
C PRO A 104 1.00 -1.66 -28.31
N ASP A 105 1.97 -0.76 -28.51
CA ASP A 105 2.27 -0.13 -29.79
C ASP A 105 3.76 0.26 -29.90
N GLU A 106 4.15 0.71 -31.09
CA GLU A 106 5.52 1.18 -31.36
C GLU A 106 5.85 2.46 -30.58
N ALA A 107 4.85 3.30 -30.30
CA ALA A 107 5.03 4.52 -29.54
C ALA A 107 5.47 4.23 -28.09
N ALA A 108 4.88 3.24 -27.43
CA ALA A 108 5.27 2.77 -26.10
C ALA A 108 6.67 2.13 -26.11
N GLN A 109 7.00 1.37 -27.17
CA GLN A 109 8.33 0.76 -27.33
C GLN A 109 9.43 1.81 -27.42
N ASN A 110 9.20 2.87 -28.21
CA ASN A 110 10.17 3.92 -28.49
C ASN A 110 10.21 5.05 -27.43
N ARG A 111 9.30 5.05 -26.44
CA ARG A 111 9.32 6.08 -25.38
C ARG A 111 10.38 5.80 -24.32
N ARG A 112 10.88 6.88 -23.70
CA ARG A 112 11.68 6.82 -22.46
C ARG A 112 10.78 6.62 -21.25
N ASN A 113 11.27 5.87 -20.27
CA ASN A 113 10.61 5.70 -18.98
C ASN A 113 10.32 7.07 -18.36
N LEU A 114 9.13 7.25 -17.77
CA LEU A 114 8.77 8.43 -17.01
C LEU A 114 8.55 8.04 -15.55
N LEU A 115 9.37 8.56 -14.65
CA LEU A 115 9.20 8.42 -13.20
C LEU A 115 8.46 9.65 -12.67
N VAL A 116 7.29 9.44 -12.08
CA VAL A 116 6.46 10.49 -11.48
C VAL A 116 6.41 10.33 -9.97
N LYS A 117 6.65 11.42 -9.23
CA LYS A 117 6.46 11.46 -7.77
C LYS A 117 5.02 11.69 -7.42
N ILE A 118 4.42 10.74 -6.70
CA ILE A 118 2.99 10.77 -6.36
C ILE A 118 2.80 10.74 -4.84
N SER A 119 1.87 11.55 -4.34
CA SER A 119 1.47 11.60 -2.93
C SER A 119 0.81 10.30 -2.47
N ASN A 120 1.18 9.79 -1.29
CA ASN A 120 0.40 8.77 -0.58
C ASN A 120 -0.23 9.28 0.73
N TYR A 121 0.16 10.48 1.17
CA TYR A 121 -0.33 11.14 2.38
C TYR A 121 -0.62 12.65 2.11
N PRO A 122 -1.56 13.31 2.83
CA PRO A 122 -2.52 12.76 3.82
C PRO A 122 -3.55 11.80 3.19
N PRO A 123 -4.33 11.04 3.98
CA PRO A 123 -5.31 10.08 3.44
C PRO A 123 -6.29 10.67 2.41
N LEU A 124 -6.57 11.97 2.48
CA LEU A 124 -7.41 12.71 1.54
C LEU A 124 -6.88 12.73 0.10
N VAL A 125 -5.58 12.50 -0.13
CA VAL A 125 -5.00 12.45 -1.49
C VAL A 125 -5.32 11.16 -2.25
N ARG A 126 -6.02 10.22 -1.59
CA ARG A 126 -6.43 8.93 -2.15
C ARG A 126 -7.87 9.01 -2.65
N PRO A 127 -8.20 8.36 -3.78
CA PRO A 127 -7.31 7.55 -4.63
C PRO A 127 -6.38 8.40 -5.50
N GLN A 128 -5.21 7.85 -5.83
CA GLN A 128 -4.29 8.44 -6.80
C GLN A 128 -4.84 8.32 -8.23
N SER A 129 -4.51 9.30 -9.08
CA SER A 129 -4.80 9.25 -10.51
C SER A 129 -3.67 8.56 -11.28
N GLY A 130 -4.01 7.66 -12.19
CA GLY A 130 -3.09 7.00 -13.12
C GLY A 130 -2.15 5.96 -12.50
N LEU A 131 -2.17 5.75 -11.17
CA LEU A 131 -1.22 4.84 -10.51
C LEU A 131 -1.37 3.38 -10.97
N ASN A 132 -2.58 2.96 -11.34
CA ASN A 132 -2.88 1.62 -11.86
C ASN A 132 -2.32 1.37 -13.28
N GLU A 133 -1.88 2.40 -13.98
CA GLU A 133 -1.30 2.31 -15.32
C GLU A 133 0.23 2.26 -15.30
N ALA A 134 0.84 2.38 -14.11
CA ALA A 134 2.29 2.31 -13.94
C ALA A 134 2.80 0.87 -14.13
N ASP A 135 3.97 0.72 -14.75
CA ASP A 135 4.64 -0.57 -14.92
C ASP A 135 5.30 -1.02 -13.62
N VAL A 136 5.89 -0.07 -12.89
CA VAL A 136 6.57 -0.30 -11.62
C VAL A 136 6.22 0.83 -10.67
N VAL A 137 5.90 0.50 -9.43
CA VAL A 137 5.63 1.48 -8.37
C VAL A 137 6.55 1.19 -7.19
N TRP A 138 7.37 2.17 -6.83
CA TRP A 138 8.14 2.16 -5.60
C TRP A 138 7.40 2.94 -4.53
N GLU A 139 7.19 2.34 -3.36
CA GLU A 139 6.79 3.05 -2.15
C GLU A 139 7.97 3.09 -1.19
N TYR A 140 8.27 4.28 -0.66
CA TYR A 140 9.29 4.41 0.37
C TYR A 140 8.95 5.59 1.30
N GLU A 141 9.50 5.53 2.50
CA GLU A 141 9.35 6.58 3.51
C GLU A 141 10.14 7.82 3.10
N VAL A 142 9.52 9.00 3.28
CA VAL A 142 10.17 10.27 2.96
C VAL A 142 10.53 11.08 4.20
N GLU A 143 9.55 11.46 5.02
CA GLU A 143 9.72 12.33 6.19
C GLU A 143 8.65 11.99 7.23
N GLY A 144 9.05 11.88 8.50
CA GLY A 144 8.11 11.78 9.62
C GLY A 144 7.12 10.61 9.53
N GLY A 145 7.56 9.44 9.02
CA GLY A 145 6.71 8.25 8.94
C GLY A 145 5.69 8.26 7.80
N VAL A 146 5.73 9.23 6.88
CA VAL A 146 4.86 9.24 5.70
C VAL A 146 5.59 8.71 4.47
N THR A 147 4.86 8.03 3.60
CA THR A 147 5.39 7.48 2.35
C THR A 147 4.95 8.27 1.12
N ARG A 148 5.70 8.12 0.03
CA ARG A 148 5.35 8.60 -1.31
C ARG A 148 5.66 7.54 -2.34
N PHE A 149 5.00 7.63 -3.49
CA PHE A 149 5.27 6.75 -4.61
C PHE A 149 6.26 7.37 -5.61
N ALA A 150 7.09 6.54 -6.21
CA ALA A 150 7.75 6.78 -7.49
C ALA A 150 7.18 5.78 -8.50
N ALA A 151 6.27 6.25 -9.35
CA ALA A 151 5.60 5.43 -10.35
C ALA A 151 6.28 5.60 -11.70
N ILE A 152 6.63 4.49 -12.34
CA ILE A 152 7.33 4.44 -13.62
C ILE A 152 6.34 4.03 -14.71
N PHE A 153 6.25 4.87 -15.74
CA PHE A 153 5.37 4.67 -16.89
C PHE A 153 6.20 4.48 -18.15
N ARG A 154 5.99 3.35 -18.82
CA ARG A 154 6.55 3.07 -20.14
C ARG A 154 5.51 2.46 -21.08
N THR A 155 4.82 1.40 -20.65
CA THR A 155 3.80 0.70 -21.44
C THR A 155 2.61 1.61 -21.71
N ASN A 156 2.12 2.28 -20.65
CA ASN A 156 0.95 3.12 -20.71
C ASN A 156 1.33 4.60 -20.59
N ALA A 157 0.48 5.45 -21.16
CA ALA A 157 0.62 6.89 -21.15
C ALA A 157 -0.66 7.53 -20.58
N PRO A 158 -0.85 7.50 -19.26
CA PRO A 158 -2.05 8.04 -18.63
C PRO A 158 -2.23 9.53 -18.95
N ASN A 159 -3.47 9.93 -19.22
CA ASN A 159 -3.82 11.33 -19.46
C ASN A 159 -3.63 12.21 -18.21
N HIS A 160 -3.72 11.61 -17.01
CA HIS A 160 -3.61 12.31 -15.74
C HIS A 160 -2.93 11.45 -14.67
N VAL A 161 -1.90 12.01 -14.03
CA VAL A 161 -1.13 11.35 -12.96
C VAL A 161 -0.99 12.29 -11.78
N GLY A 162 -1.27 11.80 -10.56
CA GLY A 162 -1.05 12.60 -9.35
C GLY A 162 -1.82 12.10 -8.14
N PRO A 163 -1.84 12.89 -7.04
CA PRO A 163 -1.26 14.23 -6.94
C PRO A 163 0.27 14.24 -6.95
N VAL A 164 0.90 15.08 -7.78
CA VAL A 164 2.36 15.16 -7.90
C VAL A 164 2.97 15.79 -6.65
N ARG A 165 4.12 15.26 -6.18
CA ARG A 165 4.79 15.72 -4.96
C ARG A 165 6.28 15.91 -5.14
N SER A 166 6.90 16.41 -4.07
CA SER A 166 8.31 16.78 -4.07
C SER A 166 9.25 15.59 -4.17
N GLY A 167 10.33 15.79 -4.93
CA GLY A 167 11.42 14.84 -5.09
C GLY A 167 12.25 14.69 -3.81
N ARG A 168 12.85 13.51 -3.63
CA ARG A 168 13.71 13.14 -2.50
C ARG A 168 15.01 12.54 -2.98
N LEU A 169 15.99 12.45 -2.07
CA LEU A 169 17.33 11.95 -2.36
C LEU A 169 17.29 10.56 -3.02
N VAL A 170 16.40 9.68 -2.57
CA VAL A 170 16.20 8.34 -3.15
C VAL A 170 15.88 8.39 -4.64
N ASP A 171 15.17 9.42 -5.11
CA ASP A 171 14.82 9.54 -6.53
C ASP A 171 16.04 9.80 -7.41
N LEU A 172 17.11 10.40 -6.88
CA LEU A 172 18.36 10.61 -7.60
C LEU A 172 19.05 9.28 -7.97
N GLU A 173 18.71 8.19 -7.28
CA GLU A 173 19.17 6.84 -7.62
C GLU A 173 18.16 6.11 -8.51
N LEU A 174 16.86 6.28 -8.27
CA LEU A 174 15.81 5.62 -9.07
C LEU A 174 15.82 6.10 -10.53
N VAL A 175 15.98 7.40 -10.75
CA VAL A 175 15.96 8.01 -12.08
C VAL A 175 17.03 7.42 -13.01
N PRO A 176 18.33 7.38 -12.64
CA PRO A 176 19.36 6.75 -13.48
C PRO A 176 19.21 5.23 -13.55
N MET A 177 18.82 4.55 -12.47
CA MET A 177 18.61 3.09 -12.46
C MET A 177 17.60 2.65 -13.53
N PHE A 178 16.53 3.44 -13.72
CA PHE A 178 15.53 3.17 -14.75
C PHE A 178 15.74 3.96 -16.03
N ASN A 179 16.84 4.72 -16.16
CA ASN A 179 17.07 5.66 -17.27
C ASN A 179 15.80 6.48 -17.60
N ALA A 180 15.18 7.07 -16.58
CA ALA A 180 13.88 7.71 -16.67
C ALA A 180 13.97 9.24 -16.80
N LEU A 181 12.94 9.85 -17.40
CA LEU A 181 12.61 11.25 -17.17
C LEU A 181 11.98 11.38 -15.79
N TRP A 182 12.21 12.50 -15.11
CA TRP A 182 11.72 12.69 -13.74
C TRP A 182 10.71 13.84 -13.65
N ALA A 183 9.49 13.52 -13.22
CA ALA A 183 8.43 14.50 -12.97
C ALA A 183 8.11 14.59 -11.48
N TYR A 184 8.25 15.78 -10.92
CA TYR A 184 8.03 16.06 -9.49
C TYR A 184 7.65 17.54 -9.29
N SER A 185 7.15 17.87 -8.09
CA SER A 185 6.75 19.24 -7.73
C SER A 185 7.60 19.75 -6.56
N GLY A 186 8.73 20.39 -6.90
CA GLY A 186 9.70 20.95 -5.97
C GLY A 186 10.55 19.88 -5.25
N SER A 187 11.62 20.30 -4.58
CA SER A 187 12.44 19.43 -3.73
C SER A 187 13.14 20.27 -2.67
N SER A 188 13.92 19.65 -1.78
CA SER A 188 14.81 20.43 -0.92
C SER A 188 15.90 21.10 -1.75
N GLN A 189 16.42 22.24 -1.27
CA GLN A 189 17.46 23.00 -1.96
C GLN A 189 18.67 22.13 -2.39
N PRO A 190 19.23 21.26 -1.52
CA PRO A 190 20.37 20.43 -1.92
C PRO A 190 20.07 19.48 -3.08
N ILE A 191 18.83 18.98 -3.19
CA ILE A 191 18.43 18.12 -4.31
C ILE A 191 18.30 18.94 -5.59
N MET A 192 17.73 20.16 -5.51
CA MET A 192 17.65 21.04 -6.67
C MET A 192 19.04 21.38 -7.20
N ASP A 193 19.99 21.67 -6.31
CA ASP A 193 21.36 22.01 -6.68
C ASP A 193 22.03 20.82 -7.41
N ILE A 194 21.87 19.59 -6.90
CA ILE A 194 22.40 18.37 -7.56
C ILE A 194 21.78 18.18 -8.95
N VAL A 195 20.47 18.37 -9.09
CA VAL A 195 19.78 18.20 -10.38
C VAL A 195 20.24 19.24 -11.40
N LEU A 196 20.38 20.50 -10.98
CA LEU A 196 20.79 21.61 -11.85
C LEU A 196 22.28 21.55 -12.22
N ASP A 197 23.13 21.07 -11.33
CA ASP A 197 24.55 20.90 -11.63
C ASP A 197 24.82 19.66 -12.49
N GLY A 198 24.02 18.59 -12.34
CA GLY A 198 24.10 17.40 -13.19
C GLY A 198 23.76 17.66 -14.67
N GLU A 199 23.09 18.77 -14.99
CA GLU A 199 22.82 19.20 -16.37
C GLU A 199 24.07 19.78 -17.08
N LYS A 200 25.16 20.06 -16.35
CA LYS A 200 26.36 20.72 -16.88
C LYS A 200 27.47 19.77 -17.37
N THR A 201 27.27 18.45 -17.28
CA THR A 201 28.23 17.42 -17.74
C THR A 201 27.64 16.58 -18.85
#